data_AF-A0A973GBW0-F1
#
_entry.id   AF-A0A973GBW0-F1
#
_cell.length_a   1.000
_cell.length_b   1.000
_cell.length_c   1.000
_cell.angle_alpha   90.00
_cell.angle_beta   90.00
_cell.angle_gamma   90.00
#
_symmetry.space_group_name_H-M   'P 1'
#
loop_
_entity.id
_entity.type
_entity.pdbx_description
1 polymer ?
#
loop_
_entity_poly.entity_id
_entity_poly.type
_entity_poly.pdbx_seq_one_letter_code
_entity_poly.pdbx_strand_id
1 'polypeptide(L)'
;MAAGELRSLIPVVVHGAANAHAFDAARESAAQSLARLCALLSVATDHVWEVIETPRADPLDPAGLPLSRLPLPPYPEPDSPDLVELPEWVASASDLLPVGSLLALALGAHHQGMLMERRFSSYSMIAYTGAIETIGKFLLPDHKAEVQYRAALKRIRSSSARQPFVKSYDLRSRTAHSGVLHAGEDLRGSFPAGAWIPRPDPSWTFRLLPLAESRRASRELLVLAATNQLG
;
A
#
# COMPACT_ATOMS: atom_id res chain seq x y z
N MET A 1 9.34 -23.60 8.05
CA MET A 1 8.41 -23.54 6.91
C MET A 1 7.05 -23.13 7.44
N ALA A 2 6.62 -21.90 7.15
CA ALA A 2 5.29 -21.43 7.50
C ALA A 2 4.36 -21.69 6.31
N ALA A 3 3.44 -22.66 6.45
CA ALA A 3 2.30 -22.82 5.55
C ALA A 3 1.13 -22.06 6.19
N GLY A 4 0.64 -21.02 5.52
CA GLY A 4 -0.48 -20.21 5.98
C GLY A 4 -1.68 -20.37 5.06
N GLU A 5 -2.82 -20.73 5.63
CA GLU A 5 -4.13 -20.78 4.96
C GLU A 5 -4.91 -19.52 5.40
N LEU A 6 -5.43 -18.75 4.45
CA LEU A 6 -6.11 -17.48 4.74
C LEU A 6 -7.64 -17.66 4.68
N ARG A 7 -8.30 -17.36 5.80
CA ARG A 7 -9.73 -17.63 6.06
C ARG A 7 -10.52 -16.30 6.17
N SER A 8 -11.06 -15.87 5.02
CA SER A 8 -12.10 -14.88 4.70
C SER A 8 -11.88 -13.37 4.89
N LEU A 9 -12.66 -12.59 4.13
CA LEU A 9 -12.96 -11.16 4.34
C LEU A 9 -13.91 -11.07 5.56
N ILE A 10 -13.67 -10.12 6.50
CA ILE A 10 -13.99 -10.14 7.97
C ILE A 10 -12.71 -10.51 8.74
N PRO A 11 -12.34 -9.85 9.87
CA PRO A 11 -10.97 -9.82 10.41
C PRO A 11 -10.29 -11.20 10.41
N VAL A 12 -9.22 -11.31 9.60
CA VAL A 12 -8.35 -12.48 9.62
C VAL A 12 -7.55 -12.46 10.91
N VAL A 13 -7.74 -13.48 11.73
CA VAL A 13 -6.93 -13.67 12.95
C VAL A 13 -5.60 -14.30 12.56
N VAL A 14 -4.52 -13.55 12.75
CA VAL A 14 -3.16 -14.02 12.52
C VAL A 14 -2.51 -14.35 13.86
N HIS A 15 -1.98 -15.57 13.98
CA HIS A 15 -1.21 -15.99 15.15
C HIS A 15 0.28 -16.07 14.79
N GLY A 16 1.14 -15.70 15.75
CA GLY A 16 2.59 -15.75 15.59
C GLY A 16 3.30 -15.69 16.95
N ALA A 17 4.62 -15.86 16.92
CA ALA A 17 5.47 -15.77 18.10
C ALA A 17 6.69 -14.89 17.79
N ALA A 18 7.14 -14.10 18.77
CA ALA A 18 8.34 -13.29 18.69
C ALA A 18 9.21 -13.53 19.94
N ASN A 19 10.50 -13.76 19.73
CA ASN A 19 11.47 -13.93 20.81
C ASN A 19 12.20 -12.61 21.05
N ALA A 20 12.08 -12.02 22.24
CA ALA A 20 12.84 -10.84 22.63
C ALA A 20 13.12 -10.83 24.14
N HIS A 21 14.16 -10.08 24.55
CA HIS A 21 14.54 -9.93 25.95
C HIS A 21 13.58 -9.05 26.78
N ALA A 22 12.69 -8.31 26.12
CA ALA A 22 11.72 -7.41 26.74
C ALA A 22 10.38 -7.44 25.98
N PHE A 23 9.27 -7.26 26.71
CA PHE A 23 7.93 -7.27 26.13
C PHE A 23 7.74 -6.19 25.06
N ASP A 24 8.22 -4.97 25.29
CA ASP A 24 8.10 -3.88 24.30
C ASP A 24 8.83 -4.19 22.99
N ALA A 25 10.03 -4.76 23.08
CA ALA A 25 10.79 -5.18 21.90
C ALA A 25 10.08 -6.33 21.16
N ALA A 26 9.48 -7.29 21.88
CA ALA A 26 8.68 -8.36 21.28
C ALA A 26 7.45 -7.79 20.56
N ARG A 27 6.74 -6.84 21.19
CA ARG A 27 5.56 -6.18 20.65
C ARG A 27 5.89 -5.39 19.39
N GLU A 28 6.96 -4.59 19.40
CA GLU A 28 7.41 -3.84 18.23
C GLU A 28 7.79 -4.78 17.08
N SER A 29 8.55 -5.84 17.37
CA SER A 29 8.93 -6.85 16.38
C SER A 29 7.71 -7.54 15.75
N ALA A 30 6.71 -7.90 16.58
CA ALA A 30 5.45 -8.49 16.13
C ALA A 30 4.66 -7.51 15.25
N ALA A 31 4.54 -6.25 15.65
CA ALA A 31 3.85 -5.22 14.89
C ALA A 31 4.50 -4.98 13.52
N GLN A 32 5.83 -4.89 13.46
CA GLN A 32 6.56 -4.75 12.20
C GLN A 32 6.38 -5.98 11.30
N SER A 33 6.35 -7.18 11.87
CA SER A 33 6.13 -8.43 11.12
C SER A 33 4.71 -8.49 10.55
N LEU A 34 3.71 -8.11 11.34
CA LEU A 34 2.32 -8.04 10.91
C LEU A 34 2.12 -6.99 9.81
N ALA A 35 2.72 -5.80 9.95
CA ALA A 35 2.67 -4.77 8.92
C ALA A 35 3.29 -5.23 7.59
N ARG A 36 4.43 -5.94 7.63
CA ARG A 36 5.02 -6.56 6.44
C ARG A 36 4.12 -7.60 5.81
N LEU A 37 3.48 -8.45 6.62
CA LEU A 37 2.53 -9.44 6.13
C LEU A 37 1.34 -8.77 5.43
N CYS A 38 0.73 -7.74 6.03
CA CYS A 38 -0.34 -6.97 5.40
C CYS A 38 0.11 -6.35 4.07
N ALA A 39 1.30 -5.77 4.03
CA ALA A 39 1.85 -5.19 2.81
C ALA A 39 2.06 -6.25 1.71
N LEU A 40 2.60 -7.43 2.07
CA LEU A 40 2.81 -8.55 1.17
C LEU A 40 1.50 -9.09 0.62
N LEU A 41 0.51 -9.31 1.49
CA LEU A 41 -0.83 -9.74 1.11
C LEU A 41 -1.50 -8.71 0.20
N SER A 42 -1.28 -7.42 0.45
CA SER A 42 -1.84 -6.35 -0.38
C SER A 42 -1.31 -6.37 -1.81
N VAL A 43 -0.01 -6.63 -1.97
CA VAL A 43 0.58 -6.86 -3.29
C VAL A 43 0.03 -8.15 -3.90
N ALA A 44 -0.02 -9.24 -3.14
CA ALA A 44 -0.47 -10.54 -3.64
C ALA A 44 -1.89 -10.49 -4.20
N THR A 45 -2.83 -9.90 -3.44
CA THR A 45 -4.25 -9.89 -3.79
C THR A 45 -4.70 -8.63 -4.55
N ASP A 46 -3.86 -7.60 -4.66
CA ASP A 46 -4.25 -6.27 -5.17
C ASP A 46 -5.41 -5.60 -4.39
N HIS A 47 -5.55 -5.97 -3.11
CA HIS A 47 -6.51 -5.39 -2.18
C HIS A 47 -5.77 -4.78 -0.99
N VAL A 48 -6.32 -3.75 -0.35
CA VAL A 48 -5.68 -3.17 0.83
C VAL A 48 -5.94 -4.07 2.04
N TRP A 49 -4.88 -4.65 2.60
CA TRP A 49 -4.94 -5.33 3.89
C TRP A 49 -4.50 -4.37 4.99
N GLU A 50 -5.32 -4.23 6.03
CA GLU A 50 -5.07 -3.31 7.13
C GLU A 50 -5.03 -4.06 8.45
N VAL A 51 -4.16 -3.61 9.37
CA VAL A 51 -4.17 -4.11 10.75
C VAL A 51 -5.31 -3.42 11.48
N ILE A 52 -6.27 -4.21 11.96
CA ILE A 52 -7.33 -3.71 12.83
C ILE A 52 -6.82 -3.82 14.27
N GLU A 53 -6.51 -2.70 14.90
CA GLU A 53 -6.26 -2.66 16.34
C GLU A 53 -7.60 -2.70 17.07
N THR A 54 -7.76 -3.63 18.02
CA THR A 54 -8.87 -3.57 18.97
C THR A 54 -8.78 -2.24 19.73
N PRO A 55 -9.91 -1.54 19.97
CA PRO A 55 -9.91 -0.33 20.78
C PRO A 55 -9.12 -0.59 22.07
N ARG A 56 -8.12 0.25 22.34
CA ARG A 56 -7.45 0.21 23.64
C ARG A 56 -8.52 0.51 24.66
N ALA A 57 -8.62 -0.31 25.69
CA ALA A 57 -9.50 -0.09 26.83
C ALA A 57 -8.97 1.09 27.66
N ASP A 58 -8.83 2.26 27.05
CA ASP A 58 -8.87 3.49 27.81
C ASP A 58 -10.27 3.53 28.43
N PRO A 59 -10.39 3.75 29.75
CA PRO A 59 -11.70 3.85 30.38
C PRO A 59 -12.45 5.01 29.72
N LEU A 60 -13.38 4.67 28.82
CA LEU A 60 -14.27 5.64 28.21
C LEU A 60 -15.20 6.14 29.30
N ASP A 61 -15.21 7.45 29.54
CA ASP A 61 -16.26 8.08 30.33
C ASP A 61 -17.57 8.02 29.54
N PRO A 62 -18.56 7.20 29.95
CA PRO A 62 -19.82 7.08 29.23
C PRO A 62 -20.58 8.41 29.16
N ALA A 63 -20.31 9.34 30.10
CA ALA A 63 -20.93 10.66 30.13
C ALA A 63 -20.38 11.62 29.07
N GLY A 64 -19.17 11.36 28.55
CA GLY A 64 -18.52 12.16 27.50
C GLY A 64 -18.78 11.67 26.07
N LEU A 65 -19.40 10.49 25.91
CA LEU A 65 -19.68 9.93 24.60
C LEU A 65 -20.95 10.57 24.00
N PRO A 66 -20.93 10.97 22.72
CA PRO A 66 -22.17 11.37 22.06
C PRO A 66 -23.14 10.20 22.11
N LEU A 67 -24.33 10.43 22.68
CA LEU A 67 -25.42 9.45 22.70
C LEU A 67 -25.74 9.06 21.25
N SER A 68 -25.28 7.89 20.81
CA SER A 68 -25.65 7.36 19.50
C SER A 68 -27.16 7.15 19.49
N ARG A 69 -27.87 7.99 18.75
CA ARG A 69 -29.32 7.85 18.54
C ARG A 69 -29.68 6.77 17.53
N LEU A 70 -28.68 6.14 16.92
CA LEU A 70 -28.86 5.09 15.94
C LEU A 70 -28.43 3.76 16.55
N PRO A 71 -29.29 2.72 16.51
CA PRO A 71 -28.85 1.37 16.84
C PRO A 71 -27.71 0.99 15.90
N LEU A 72 -26.66 0.40 16.45
CA LEU A 72 -25.64 -0.23 15.62
C LEU A 72 -26.33 -1.30 14.77
N PRO A 73 -26.13 -1.32 13.45
CA PRO A 73 -26.62 -2.43 12.65
C PRO A 73 -26.02 -3.73 13.21
N PRO A 74 -26.76 -4.85 13.20
CA PRO A 74 -26.20 -6.13 13.60
C PRO A 74 -24.94 -6.39 12.78
N TYR A 75 -23.85 -6.74 13.46
CA TYR A 75 -22.65 -7.19 12.78
C TYR A 75 -23.01 -8.50 12.08
N PRO A 76 -22.96 -8.59 10.74
CA PRO A 76 -23.20 -9.86 10.09
C PRO A 76 -22.12 -10.82 10.56
N GLU A 77 -22.51 -11.86 11.30
CA GLU A 77 -21.61 -12.99 11.51
C GLU A 77 -21.38 -13.64 10.15
N PRO A 78 -20.12 -13.85 9.73
CA PRO A 78 -19.86 -14.55 8.48
C PRO A 78 -20.47 -15.94 8.53
N ASP A 79 -21.33 -16.27 7.57
CA ASP A 79 -21.97 -17.59 7.45
C ASP A 79 -20.94 -18.72 7.24
N SER A 80 -19.76 -18.41 6.71
CA SER A 80 -18.60 -19.31 6.62
C SER A 80 -17.33 -18.57 6.18
N PRO A 81 -16.13 -19.03 6.57
CA PRO A 81 -14.90 -18.41 6.09
C PRO A 81 -14.65 -18.74 4.60
N ASP A 82 -14.65 -17.73 3.73
CA ASP A 82 -14.13 -17.81 2.37
C ASP A 82 -12.62 -18.14 2.35
N LEU A 83 -12.23 -19.18 1.62
CA LEU A 83 -10.82 -19.50 1.42
C LEU A 83 -10.23 -18.57 0.36
N VAL A 84 -9.12 -17.89 0.69
CA VAL A 84 -8.36 -17.09 -0.27
C VAL A 84 -7.09 -17.84 -0.63
N GLU A 85 -7.01 -18.32 -1.87
CA GLU A 85 -5.80 -18.91 -2.40
C GLU A 85 -4.73 -17.83 -2.62
N LEU A 86 -3.57 -18.01 -1.99
CA LEU A 86 -2.43 -17.12 -2.17
C LEU A 86 -1.51 -17.66 -3.27
N PRO A 87 -0.91 -16.78 -4.08
CA PRO A 87 0.12 -17.21 -5.03
C PRO A 87 1.29 -17.92 -4.33
N GLU A 88 1.83 -18.96 -4.96
CA GLU A 88 2.93 -19.78 -4.39
C GLU A 88 4.15 -18.94 -3.98
N TRP A 89 4.42 -17.85 -4.69
CA TRP A 89 5.55 -16.97 -4.41
C TRP A 89 5.45 -16.23 -3.08
N VAL A 90 4.26 -16.11 -2.48
CA VAL A 90 4.06 -15.34 -1.23
C VAL A 90 4.86 -15.94 -0.08
N ALA A 91 4.88 -17.27 0.05
CA ALA A 91 5.64 -17.95 1.09
C ALA A 91 7.15 -17.68 0.95
N SER A 92 7.69 -17.87 -0.26
CA SER A 92 9.12 -17.61 -0.56
C SER A 92 9.49 -16.13 -0.41
N ALA A 93 8.59 -15.21 -0.76
CA ALA A 93 8.82 -13.78 -0.65
C ALA A 93 8.88 -13.32 0.82
N SER A 94 8.14 -13.99 1.71
CA SER A 94 8.22 -13.72 3.15
C SER A 94 9.64 -13.88 3.69
N ASP A 95 10.39 -14.87 3.18
CA ASP A 95 11.78 -15.12 3.57
C ASP A 95 12.75 -14.03 3.04
N LEU A 96 12.38 -13.33 1.97
CA LEU A 96 13.15 -12.23 1.36
C LEU A 96 12.90 -10.86 2.01
N LEU A 97 12.09 -10.81 3.07
CA LEU A 97 11.67 -9.58 3.74
C LEU A 97 12.25 -9.42 5.15
N PRO A 98 13.59 -9.56 5.37
CA PRO A 98 14.15 -9.19 6.65
C PRO A 98 13.95 -7.69 6.91
N VAL A 99 13.84 -7.33 8.19
CA VAL A 99 13.67 -5.94 8.63
C VAL A 99 14.76 -5.06 7.98
N GLY A 100 14.34 -3.96 7.36
CA GLY A 100 15.27 -3.00 6.74
C GLY A 100 15.81 -3.40 5.37
N SER A 101 15.42 -4.55 4.80
CA SER A 101 15.76 -4.87 3.42
C SER A 101 15.14 -3.85 2.46
N LEU A 102 15.81 -3.59 1.34
CA LEU A 102 15.27 -2.70 0.31
C LEU A 102 13.90 -3.19 -0.21
N LEU A 103 13.67 -4.51 -0.23
CA LEU A 103 12.38 -5.07 -0.65
C LEU A 103 11.30 -4.77 0.38
N ALA A 104 11.59 -4.91 1.67
CA ALA A 104 10.67 -4.56 2.74
C ALA A 104 10.34 -3.06 2.74
N LEU A 105 11.33 -2.19 2.46
CA LEU A 105 11.11 -0.75 2.32
C LEU A 105 10.23 -0.42 1.11
N ALA A 106 10.50 -1.02 -0.06
CA ALA A 106 9.69 -0.82 -1.26
C ALA A 106 8.25 -1.30 -1.07
N LEU A 107 8.09 -2.47 -0.44
CA LEU A 107 6.80 -3.07 -0.12
C LEU A 107 6.00 -2.19 0.85
N GLY A 108 6.65 -1.69 1.91
CA GLY A 108 6.04 -0.75 2.85
C GLY A 108 5.61 0.54 2.17
N ALA A 109 6.44 1.12 1.31
CA ALA A 109 6.09 2.32 0.56
C ALA A 109 4.86 2.10 -0.36
N HIS A 110 4.80 0.97 -1.06
CA HIS A 110 3.64 0.62 -1.88
C HIS A 110 2.36 0.49 -1.04
N HIS A 111 2.43 -0.23 0.07
CA HIS A 111 1.30 -0.43 0.96
C HIS A 111 0.79 0.88 1.57
N GLN A 112 1.69 1.78 1.97
CA GLN A 112 1.31 3.14 2.39
C GLN A 112 0.61 3.92 1.28
N GLY A 113 1.06 3.75 0.02
CA GLY A 113 0.35 4.29 -1.14
C GLY A 113 -1.09 3.80 -1.22
N MET A 114 -1.32 2.51 -1.03
CA MET A 114 -2.66 1.91 -1.05
C MET A 114 -3.56 2.43 0.08
N LEU A 115 -3.04 2.53 1.31
CA LEU A 115 -3.76 3.08 2.47
C LEU A 115 -4.18 4.53 2.27
N MET A 116 -3.31 5.34 1.65
CA MET A 116 -3.54 6.75 1.43
C MET A 116 -4.45 7.04 0.22
N GLU A 117 -4.59 6.12 -0.72
CA GLU A 117 -5.12 6.38 -2.07
C GLU A 117 -6.48 7.06 -2.07
N ARG A 118 -7.37 6.61 -1.17
CA ARG A 118 -8.74 7.13 -1.05
C ARG A 118 -8.79 8.59 -0.59
N ARG A 119 -7.87 9.02 0.28
CA ARG A 119 -7.92 10.32 0.97
C ARG A 119 -6.85 11.30 0.51
N PHE A 120 -5.68 10.81 0.09
CA PHE A 120 -4.48 11.58 -0.19
C PHE A 120 -3.78 11.03 -1.46
N SER A 121 -4.48 11.06 -2.59
CA SER A 121 -4.03 10.41 -3.82
C SER A 121 -2.71 10.95 -4.37
N SER A 122 -2.42 12.25 -4.23
CA SER A 122 -1.14 12.85 -4.61
C SER A 122 0.02 12.33 -3.76
N TYR A 123 -0.19 12.18 -2.45
CA TYR A 123 0.79 11.55 -1.55
C TYR A 123 0.95 10.06 -1.82
N SER A 124 -0.12 9.40 -2.24
CA SER A 124 -0.10 7.98 -2.63
C SER A 124 0.82 7.75 -3.84
N MET A 125 0.79 8.66 -4.81
CA MET A 125 1.71 8.62 -5.95
C MET A 125 3.17 8.84 -5.52
N ILE A 126 3.46 9.65 -4.50
CA ILE A 126 4.81 9.75 -3.92
C ILE A 126 5.25 8.39 -3.40
N ALA A 127 4.38 7.70 -2.66
CA ALA A 127 4.68 6.41 -2.06
C ALA A 127 4.91 5.31 -3.14
N TYR A 128 4.06 5.25 -4.17
CA TYR A 128 4.26 4.33 -5.31
C TYR A 128 5.55 4.63 -6.08
N THR A 129 5.86 5.91 -6.32
CA THR A 129 7.12 6.30 -6.97
C THR A 129 8.32 5.92 -6.11
N GLY A 130 8.24 6.14 -4.80
CA GLY A 130 9.29 5.76 -3.84
C GLY A 130 9.52 4.24 -3.80
N ALA A 131 8.46 3.43 -3.90
CA ALA A 131 8.59 1.98 -4.06
C ALA A 131 9.34 1.61 -5.34
N ILE A 132 9.00 2.24 -6.48
CA ILE A 132 9.67 2.01 -7.77
C ILE A 132 11.15 2.45 -7.72
N GLU A 133 11.45 3.61 -7.14
CA GLU A 133 12.81 4.12 -6.91
C GLU A 133 13.63 3.15 -6.04
N THR A 134 13.02 2.64 -4.97
CA THR A 134 13.67 1.67 -4.06
C THR A 134 13.99 0.36 -4.78
N ILE A 135 13.09 -0.12 -5.65
CA ILE A 135 13.38 -1.24 -6.55
C ILE A 135 14.53 -0.87 -7.51
N GLY A 136 14.51 0.33 -8.08
CA GLY A 136 15.58 0.83 -8.95
C GLY A 136 16.95 0.91 -8.27
N LYS A 137 16.99 1.13 -6.96
CA LYS A 137 18.22 1.13 -6.15
C LYS A 137 18.88 -0.26 -6.10
N PHE A 138 18.14 -1.35 -6.20
CA PHE A 138 18.74 -2.69 -6.37
C PHE A 138 19.51 -2.80 -7.69
N LEU A 139 18.97 -2.19 -8.75
CA LEU A 139 19.55 -2.26 -10.08
C LEU A 139 20.74 -1.31 -10.25
N LEU A 140 20.64 -0.12 -9.65
CA LEU A 140 21.60 0.98 -9.82
C LEU A 140 21.83 1.73 -8.49
N PRO A 141 22.58 1.14 -7.53
CA PRO A 141 22.68 1.66 -6.16
C PRO A 141 23.27 3.08 -6.07
N ASP A 142 24.25 3.40 -6.92
CA ASP A 142 24.99 4.67 -6.85
C ASP A 142 24.43 5.78 -7.76
N HIS A 143 23.23 5.60 -8.29
CA HIS A 143 22.61 6.54 -9.23
C HIS A 143 21.57 7.44 -8.56
N LYS A 144 21.23 8.55 -9.21
CA LYS A 144 20.15 9.44 -8.77
C LYS A 144 18.79 8.72 -8.83
N ALA A 145 17.86 9.08 -7.95
CA ALA A 145 16.52 8.49 -7.85
C ALA A 145 15.77 8.43 -9.19
N GLU A 146 15.86 9.48 -10.01
CA GLU A 146 15.22 9.50 -11.33
C GLU A 146 15.78 8.42 -12.28
N VAL A 147 17.09 8.20 -12.23
CA VAL A 147 17.75 7.17 -13.04
C VAL A 147 17.38 5.77 -12.54
N GLN A 148 17.32 5.59 -11.21
CA GLN A 148 16.85 4.36 -10.57
C GLN A 148 15.38 4.06 -10.96
N TYR A 149 14.49 5.05 -10.87
CA TYR A 149 13.10 4.95 -11.29
C TYR A 149 12.97 4.51 -12.75
N ARG A 150 13.68 5.19 -13.65
CA ARG A 150 13.70 4.84 -15.09
C ARG A 150 14.27 3.44 -15.34
N ALA A 151 15.25 2.99 -14.55
CA ALA A 151 15.84 1.67 -14.67
C ALA A 151 14.88 0.57 -14.21
N ALA A 152 14.16 0.78 -13.10
CA ALA A 152 13.12 -0.13 -12.66
C ALA A 152 12.01 -0.28 -13.72
N LEU A 153 11.49 0.83 -14.25
CA LEU A 153 10.43 0.77 -15.27
C LEU A 153 10.86 0.06 -16.57
N LYS A 154 12.16 0.05 -16.91
CA LYS A 154 12.67 -0.72 -18.07
C LYS A 154 12.44 -2.22 -17.92
N ARG A 155 12.33 -2.75 -16.69
CA ARG A 155 12.08 -4.17 -16.43
C ARG A 155 10.66 -4.62 -16.80
N ILE A 156 9.68 -3.70 -16.76
CA ILE A 156 8.26 -4.04 -16.98
C ILE A 156 7.64 -3.36 -18.21
N ARG A 157 8.31 -2.38 -18.83
CA ARG A 157 7.73 -1.57 -19.92
C ARG A 157 8.74 -1.30 -21.04
N SER A 158 8.24 -1.33 -22.28
CA SER A 158 8.98 -0.91 -23.47
C SER A 158 9.33 0.58 -23.44
N SER A 159 10.17 1.07 -24.35
CA SER A 159 10.53 2.50 -24.42
C SER A 159 9.33 3.42 -24.66
N SER A 160 8.40 3.04 -25.55
CA SER A 160 7.19 3.81 -25.85
C SER A 160 6.24 3.84 -24.66
N ALA A 161 6.02 2.70 -24.00
CA ALA A 161 5.14 2.57 -22.84
C ALA A 161 5.65 3.31 -21.59
N ARG A 162 6.92 3.74 -21.56
CA ARG A 162 7.50 4.52 -20.44
C ARG A 162 7.23 6.01 -20.50
N GLN A 163 6.82 6.56 -21.65
CA GLN A 163 6.60 8.00 -21.82
C GLN A 163 5.57 8.60 -20.83
N PRO A 164 4.43 7.95 -20.55
CA PRO A 164 3.48 8.46 -19.55
C PRO A 164 4.09 8.58 -18.14
N PHE A 165 5.00 7.68 -17.77
CA PHE A 165 5.62 7.64 -16.45
C PHE A 165 6.61 8.78 -16.19
N VAL A 166 7.19 9.37 -17.25
CA VAL A 166 8.01 10.58 -17.12
C VAL A 166 7.16 11.73 -16.59
N LYS A 167 5.95 11.90 -17.15
CA LYS A 167 5.01 12.91 -16.66
C LYS A 167 4.53 12.64 -15.24
N SER A 168 4.31 11.36 -14.87
CA SER A 168 3.98 10.97 -13.50
C SER A 168 5.09 11.32 -12.50
N TYR A 169 6.35 11.13 -12.89
CA TYR A 169 7.51 11.50 -12.07
C TYR A 169 7.57 13.02 -11.79
N ASP A 170 7.27 13.85 -12.79
CA ASP A 170 7.18 15.31 -12.63
C ASP A 170 6.03 15.74 -11.72
N LEU A 171 4.87 15.04 -11.80
CA LEU A 171 3.75 15.27 -10.88
C LEU A 171 4.17 14.98 -9.43
N ARG A 172 4.90 13.87 -9.20
CA ARG A 172 5.42 13.49 -7.87
C ARG A 172 6.38 14.53 -7.35
N SER A 173 7.31 14.99 -8.19
CA SER A 173 8.28 16.01 -7.82
C SER A 173 7.61 17.30 -7.34
N ARG A 174 6.57 17.76 -8.04
CA ARG A 174 5.78 18.95 -7.63
C ARG A 174 5.03 18.76 -6.32
N THR A 175 4.45 17.58 -6.07
CA THR A 175 3.81 17.31 -4.78
C THR A 175 4.85 17.30 -3.66
N ALA A 176 5.98 16.61 -3.85
CA ALA A 176 7.01 16.47 -2.81
C ALA A 176 7.72 17.78 -2.47
N HIS A 177 8.02 18.63 -3.47
CA HIS A 177 8.83 19.84 -3.28
C HIS A 177 8.01 21.12 -3.17
N SER A 178 6.79 21.14 -3.70
CA SER A 178 5.95 22.36 -3.75
C SER A 178 4.56 22.17 -3.14
N GLY A 179 4.26 21.00 -2.56
CA GLY A 179 2.98 20.73 -1.91
C GLY A 179 1.78 20.72 -2.87
N VAL A 180 2.01 20.60 -4.18
CA VAL A 180 0.93 20.64 -5.19
C VAL A 180 0.10 19.36 -5.12
N LEU A 181 -1.21 19.53 -4.94
CA LEU A 181 -2.20 18.45 -4.90
C LEU A 181 -2.92 18.37 -6.25
N HIS A 182 -3.10 17.16 -6.77
CA HIS A 182 -3.62 16.90 -8.12
C HIS A 182 -5.00 16.24 -8.12
N ALA A 183 -5.48 15.71 -6.98
CA ALA A 183 -6.64 14.83 -6.91
C ALA A 183 -7.84 15.38 -6.11
N GLY A 184 -7.93 16.71 -6.00
CA GLY A 184 -9.00 17.42 -5.28
C GLY A 184 -8.92 17.26 -3.76
N GLU A 185 -7.73 16.96 -3.23
CA GLU A 185 -7.50 16.70 -1.80
C GLU A 185 -7.60 17.96 -0.92
N ASP A 186 -7.46 19.13 -1.55
CA ASP A 186 -7.66 20.45 -0.96
C ASP A 186 -9.14 20.78 -0.74
N LEU A 187 -10.04 20.12 -1.46
CA LEU A 187 -11.47 20.38 -1.40
C LEU A 187 -12.13 19.65 -0.22
N ARG A 188 -12.14 20.29 0.95
CA ARG A 188 -12.90 19.78 2.11
C ARG A 188 -14.40 19.77 1.79
N GLY A 189 -15.00 18.58 1.82
CA GLY A 189 -16.45 18.43 1.62
C GLY A 189 -16.91 18.44 0.16
N SER A 190 -16.01 18.54 -0.82
CA SER A 190 -16.40 18.23 -2.19
C SER A 190 -16.49 16.72 -2.34
N PHE A 191 -17.69 16.21 -2.51
CA PHE A 191 -17.83 14.95 -3.23
C PHE A 191 -17.45 15.23 -4.69
N PRO A 192 -16.72 14.32 -5.37
CA PRO A 192 -16.59 14.41 -6.81
C PRO A 192 -18.01 14.55 -7.37
N ALA A 193 -18.34 15.71 -7.92
CA ALA A 193 -19.68 16.02 -8.35
C ALA A 193 -20.10 14.94 -9.34
N GLY A 194 -21.07 14.12 -8.93
CA GLY A 194 -21.49 12.95 -9.70
C GLY A 194 -21.88 13.37 -11.11
N ALA A 195 -21.22 12.78 -12.10
CA ALA A 195 -21.67 12.49 -13.48
C ALA A 195 -22.31 13.59 -14.36
N TRP A 196 -22.54 14.82 -13.89
CA TRP A 196 -23.41 15.78 -14.60
C TRP A 196 -22.68 16.98 -15.23
N ILE A 197 -21.36 17.08 -15.14
CA ILE A 197 -20.59 18.13 -15.83
C ILE A 197 -19.70 17.49 -16.91
N PRO A 198 -19.86 17.84 -18.21
CA PRO A 198 -19.13 17.22 -19.33
C PRO A 198 -17.66 17.68 -19.44
N ARG A 199 -17.06 18.22 -18.37
CA ARG A 199 -15.65 18.61 -18.36
C ARG A 199 -14.83 17.52 -17.69
N PRO A 200 -13.74 17.04 -18.32
CA PRO A 200 -12.81 16.14 -17.67
C PRO A 200 -12.30 16.83 -16.41
N ASP A 201 -12.70 16.33 -15.25
CA ASP A 201 -12.17 16.79 -13.98
C ASP A 201 -10.69 16.35 -13.93
N PRO A 202 -9.74 17.30 -13.79
CA PRO A 202 -8.32 16.98 -13.68
C PRO A 202 -8.02 16.00 -12.55
N SER A 203 -8.80 16.03 -11.46
CA SER A 203 -8.66 15.11 -10.33
C SER A 203 -8.99 13.68 -10.70
N TRP A 204 -10.05 13.47 -11.49
CA TRP A 204 -10.41 12.17 -12.04
C TRP A 204 -9.37 11.68 -13.03
N THR A 205 -8.89 12.57 -13.90
CA THR A 205 -7.85 12.23 -14.87
C THR A 205 -6.56 11.79 -14.17
N PHE A 206 -6.18 12.47 -13.08
CA PHE A 206 -5.04 12.09 -12.25
C PHE A 206 -5.21 10.71 -11.59
N ARG A 207 -6.37 10.44 -11.00
CA ARG A 207 -6.64 9.14 -10.36
C ARG A 207 -6.64 7.99 -11.36
N LEU A 208 -7.31 8.17 -12.49
CA LEU A 208 -7.53 7.11 -13.48
C LEU A 208 -6.28 6.77 -14.30
N LEU A 209 -5.37 7.73 -14.51
CA LEU A 209 -4.21 7.54 -15.36
C LEU A 209 -2.89 7.49 -14.56
N PRO A 210 -2.27 8.62 -14.14
CA PRO A 210 -0.93 8.56 -13.55
C PRO A 210 -0.90 7.79 -12.23
N LEU A 211 -1.92 7.90 -11.39
CA LEU A 211 -1.95 7.19 -10.11
C LEU A 211 -2.15 5.68 -10.29
N ALA A 212 -3.19 5.28 -11.02
CA ALA A 212 -3.49 3.87 -11.29
C ALA A 212 -2.32 3.16 -11.98
N GLU A 213 -1.69 3.80 -12.98
CA GLU A 213 -0.51 3.24 -13.66
C GLU A 213 0.71 3.16 -12.74
N SER A 214 0.91 4.13 -11.83
CA SER A 214 1.99 4.07 -10.85
C SER A 214 1.78 2.94 -9.83
N ARG A 215 0.55 2.74 -9.34
CA ARG A 215 0.20 1.61 -8.48
C ARG A 215 0.47 0.28 -9.19
N ARG A 216 -0.03 0.12 -10.42
CA ARG A 216 0.15 -1.09 -11.21
C ARG A 216 1.63 -1.38 -11.47
N ALA A 217 2.39 -0.39 -11.94
CA ALA A 217 3.83 -0.53 -12.18
C ALA A 217 4.61 -0.88 -10.91
N SER A 218 4.27 -0.24 -9.79
CA SER A 218 4.88 -0.52 -8.49
C SER A 218 4.60 -1.96 -8.04
N ARG A 219 3.35 -2.42 -8.17
CA ARG A 219 2.95 -3.80 -7.85
C ARG A 219 3.68 -4.83 -8.72
N GLU A 220 3.71 -4.64 -10.03
CA GLU A 220 4.39 -5.54 -10.95
C GLU A 220 5.89 -5.67 -10.65
N LEU A 221 6.56 -4.56 -10.35
CA LEU A 221 7.97 -4.58 -9.95
C LEU A 221 8.21 -5.28 -8.61
N LEU A 222 7.30 -5.11 -7.64
CA LEU A 222 7.37 -5.83 -6.37
C LEU A 222 7.19 -7.33 -6.56
N VAL A 223 6.27 -7.76 -7.45
CA VAL A 223 6.10 -9.17 -7.79
C VAL A 223 7.37 -9.72 -8.45
N LEU A 224 7.95 -9.02 -9.42
CA LEU A 224 9.23 -9.43 -10.04
C LEU A 224 10.37 -9.52 -9.02
N ALA A 225 10.44 -8.59 -8.07
CA ALA A 225 11.44 -8.60 -7.01
C ALA A 225 11.25 -9.80 -6.07
N ALA A 226 10.00 -10.05 -5.66
CA ALA A 226 9.61 -11.13 -4.78
C ALA A 226 9.82 -12.53 -5.39
N THR A 227 9.74 -12.65 -6.72
CA THR A 227 10.04 -13.89 -7.45
C THR A 227 11.52 -14.00 -7.88
N ASN A 228 12.38 -13.08 -7.44
CA ASN A 228 13.80 -13.03 -7.80
C ASN A 228 14.05 -12.92 -9.33
N GLN A 229 13.14 -12.27 -10.06
CA GLN A 229 13.20 -12.07 -11.52
C GLN A 229 13.76 -10.69 -11.92
N LEU A 230 14.31 -9.94 -10.96
CA LEU A 230 14.97 -8.65 -11.22
C LEU A 230 16.41 -8.79 -11.77
N GLY A 231 16.98 -10.00 -11.78
CA GLY A 231 18.29 -10.31 -12.36
C GLY A 231 18.38 -9.94 -13.84
#